data_AF-A0A2N2JAG8-F1
#
_entry.id   AF-A0A2N2JAG8-F1
#
_cell.length_a   1.000
_cell.length_b   1.000
_cell.length_c   1.000
_cell.angle_alpha   90.00
_cell.angle_beta   90.00
_cell.angle_gamma   90.00
#
_symmetry.space_group_name_H-M   'P 1'
#
loop_
_entity.id
_entity.type
_entity.pdbx_description
1 polymer ?
#
loop_
_entity_poly.entity_id
_entity_poly.type
_entity_poly.pdbx_seq_one_letter_code
_entity_poly.pdbx_strand_id
1 'polypeptide(L)'
;MPNSLANIEAFLRQKRIALVGASHDPKDFSRVVMRELLELGYDVVPVNPKAGTIEGRASYPRLTDLPEPVGGALVMVPAAASEAVVRDAAAARVPRVWLHRGGGPGSSTPEAVRAAHDLDLALVDGECPLMFVGRARVHRIHGAMRRLNERYPRAAPAPRVPWPAVAALALLQIVVGLGAVVSAALMLVDPTGSTLGLDVAQLTSSPFGSFLLPALVLLVVIGVGHLTGLALTATRRAGAPRAAILLGALLMVWILAQLLWLRDTSALQTISFVIGASEVALGLLVHRLRWPRPTFVVRVSPTST
;
A
#
# COMPACT_ATOMS: atom_id res chain seq x y z
N MET A 1 13.16 -12.69 14.61
CA MET A 1 12.15 -12.76 13.53
C MET A 1 12.72 -12.09 12.28
N PRO A 2 12.36 -12.50 11.05
CA PRO A 2 12.79 -11.77 9.86
C PRO A 2 12.28 -10.32 9.90
N ASN A 3 13.08 -9.37 9.39
CA ASN A 3 12.66 -7.97 9.30
C ASN A 3 11.36 -7.86 8.49
N SER A 4 10.40 -7.12 9.03
CA SER A 4 9.22 -6.70 8.27
C SER A 4 9.49 -5.35 7.59
N LEU A 5 8.96 -5.14 6.40
CA LEU A 5 8.97 -3.80 5.79
C LEU A 5 8.27 -2.77 6.70
N ALA A 6 7.27 -3.19 7.48
CA ALA A 6 6.58 -2.32 8.42
C ALA A 6 7.51 -1.75 9.51
N ASN A 7 8.44 -2.55 10.06
CA ASN A 7 9.42 -2.08 11.04
C ASN A 7 10.40 -1.08 10.40
N ILE A 8 10.85 -1.39 9.19
CA ILE A 8 11.74 -0.51 8.42
C ILE A 8 11.07 0.83 8.13
N GLU A 9 9.85 0.82 7.62
CA GLU A 9 9.06 2.03 7.40
C GLU A 9 8.79 2.78 8.71
N ALA A 10 8.53 2.09 9.82
CA ALA A 10 8.31 2.71 11.13
C ALA A 10 9.53 3.45 11.65
N PHE A 11 10.72 2.88 11.44
CA PHE A 11 11.98 3.56 11.75
C PHE A 11 12.20 4.76 10.83
N LEU A 12 12.04 4.59 9.52
CA LEU A 12 12.26 5.67 8.53
C LEU A 12 11.23 6.81 8.63
N ARG A 13 10.10 6.61 9.30
CA ARG A 13 9.16 7.70 9.64
C ARG A 13 9.73 8.68 10.67
N GLN A 14 10.73 8.29 11.45
CA GLN A 14 11.31 9.15 12.47
C GLN A 14 12.24 10.17 11.82
N LYS A 15 11.87 11.45 11.86
CA LYS A 15 12.66 12.51 11.23
C LYS A 15 13.93 12.81 12.00
N ARG A 16 13.87 12.77 13.33
CA ARG A 16 15.02 12.94 14.21
C ARG A 16 15.54 11.59 14.69
N ILE A 17 16.75 11.23 14.28
CA ILE A 17 17.36 9.92 14.56
C ILE A 17 18.80 10.10 15.05
N ALA A 18 19.23 9.25 15.97
CA ALA A 18 20.63 9.17 16.35
C ALA A 18 21.38 8.24 15.39
N LEU A 19 22.56 8.65 14.94
CA LEU A 19 23.52 7.80 14.24
C LEU A 19 24.65 7.43 15.20
N VAL A 20 24.55 6.24 15.79
CA VAL A 20 25.51 5.73 16.77
C VAL A 20 26.66 5.04 16.08
N GLY A 21 27.89 5.46 16.38
CA GLY A 21 29.08 5.05 15.64
C GLY A 21 29.38 5.95 14.45
N ALA A 22 28.85 7.18 14.42
CA ALA A 22 29.22 8.16 13.40
C ALA A 22 30.72 8.46 13.49
N SER A 23 31.51 8.09 12.48
CA SER A 23 32.96 8.25 12.49
C SER A 23 33.38 9.72 12.38
N HIS A 24 34.60 10.05 12.81
CA HIS A 24 35.24 11.33 12.47
C HIS A 24 35.98 11.27 11.13
N ASP A 25 36.30 10.08 10.63
CA ASP A 25 36.89 9.91 9.30
C ASP A 25 35.81 10.17 8.23
N PRO A 26 35.94 11.21 7.38
CA PRO A 26 34.98 11.52 6.32
C PRO A 26 34.76 10.40 5.29
N LYS A 27 35.70 9.46 5.16
CA LYS A 27 35.65 8.34 4.22
C LYS A 27 34.88 7.13 4.76
N ASP A 28 34.60 7.09 6.06
CA ASP A 28 33.88 5.98 6.68
C ASP A 28 32.44 5.86 6.15
N PHE A 29 31.93 4.63 6.06
CA PHE A 29 30.59 4.36 5.52
C PHE A 29 29.48 5.02 6.36
N SER A 30 29.65 5.19 7.67
CA SER A 30 28.69 5.94 8.51
C SER A 30 28.52 7.38 8.04
N ARG A 31 29.56 8.02 7.48
CA ARG A 31 29.47 9.38 6.93
C ARG A 31 28.66 9.42 5.64
N VAL A 32 28.83 8.42 4.77
CA VAL A 32 28.03 8.28 3.54
C VAL A 32 26.55 8.18 3.91
N VAL A 33 26.23 7.31 4.87
CA VAL A 33 24.86 7.16 5.39
C VAL A 33 24.33 8.46 5.99
N MET A 34 25.14 9.15 6.80
CA MET A 34 24.76 10.42 7.42
C MET A 34 24.41 11.48 6.37
N ARG A 35 25.26 11.69 5.35
CA ARG A 35 25.02 12.70 4.30
C ARG A 35 23.75 12.42 3.52
N GLU A 36 23.54 11.17 3.09
CA GLU A 36 22.32 10.78 2.36
C GLU A 36 21.07 11.05 3.19
N LEU A 37 21.09 10.73 4.49
CA LEU A 37 19.97 11.01 5.40
C LEU A 37 19.73 12.52 5.56
N LEU A 38 20.79 13.31 5.70
CA LEU A 38 20.70 14.77 5.77
C LEU A 38 20.11 15.38 4.49
N GLU A 39 20.56 14.93 3.31
CA GLU A 39 20.02 15.34 2.01
C GLU A 39 18.54 14.96 1.81
N LEU A 40 18.07 13.94 2.52
CA LEU A 40 16.65 13.55 2.56
C LEU A 40 15.83 14.32 3.61
N GLY A 41 16.45 15.29 4.28
CA GLY A 41 15.82 16.13 5.29
C GLY A 41 15.57 15.40 6.62
N TYR A 42 16.38 14.39 6.96
CA TYR A 42 16.42 13.88 8.32
C TYR A 42 17.25 14.82 9.20
N ASP A 43 16.85 14.87 10.45
CA ASP A 43 17.58 15.52 11.52
C ASP A 43 18.44 14.46 12.23
N VAL A 44 19.65 14.25 11.72
CA VAL A 44 20.55 13.20 12.20
C VAL A 44 21.43 13.74 13.32
N VAL A 45 21.42 13.09 14.48
CA VAL A 45 22.27 13.42 15.63
C VAL A 45 23.43 12.42 15.72
N PRO A 46 24.69 12.83 15.50
CA PRO A 46 25.80 11.91 15.60
C PRO A 46 26.08 11.54 17.06
N VAL A 47 26.33 10.26 17.31
CA VAL A 47 26.76 9.74 18.61
C VAL A 47 28.08 9.00 18.44
N ASN A 48 29.12 9.49 19.11
CA ASN A 48 30.46 8.95 19.10
C ASN A 48 31.14 9.24 20.45
N PRO A 49 31.76 8.25 21.13
CA PRO A 49 32.44 8.44 22.41
C PRO A 49 33.49 9.56 22.44
N LYS A 50 34.11 9.89 21.30
CA LYS A 50 35.09 10.99 21.21
C LYS A 50 34.45 12.39 21.22
N ALA A 51 33.13 12.47 21.04
CA ALA A 51 32.36 13.71 20.91
C ALA A 51 32.94 14.68 19.85
N GLY A 52 32.47 15.92 19.79
CA GLY A 52 32.97 16.95 18.88
C GLY A 52 31.97 17.32 17.80
N THR A 53 32.44 17.59 16.57
CA THR A 53 31.58 18.02 15.46
C THR A 53 31.71 17.07 14.26
N ILE A 54 30.57 16.63 13.71
CA ILE A 54 30.48 15.66 12.60
C ILE A 54 29.39 16.13 11.61
N GLU A 55 29.72 16.29 10.32
CA GLU A 55 28.88 17.02 9.32
C GLU A 55 28.29 18.35 9.86
N GLY A 56 29.08 19.15 10.57
CA GLY A 56 28.63 20.44 11.12
C GLY A 56 27.63 20.34 12.28
N ARG A 57 27.44 19.15 12.85
CA ARG A 57 26.53 18.90 13.98
C ARG A 57 27.29 18.48 15.22
N ALA A 58 26.81 18.90 16.38
CA ALA A 58 27.34 18.45 17.66
C ALA A 58 27.17 16.92 17.81
N SER A 59 28.25 16.26 18.19
CA SER A 59 28.33 14.82 18.45
C SER A 59 28.39 14.57 19.95
N TYR A 60 27.61 13.60 20.41
CA TYR A 60 27.45 13.26 21.82
C TYR A 60 28.09 11.91 22.13
N PRO A 61 28.65 11.70 23.34
CA PRO A 61 29.32 10.45 23.67
C PRO A 61 28.36 9.27 23.82
N ARG A 62 27.12 9.50 24.28
CA ARG A 62 26.09 8.46 24.47
C ARG A 62 24.69 8.97 24.08
N LEU A 63 23.77 8.04 23.89
CA LEU A 63 22.36 8.36 23.62
C LEU A 63 21.69 9.06 24.80
N THR A 64 22.12 8.74 26.02
CA THR A 64 21.64 9.36 27.26
C THR A 64 22.09 10.80 27.45
N ASP A 65 23.10 11.25 26.70
CA ASP A 65 23.62 12.62 26.75
C ASP A 65 22.97 13.55 25.71
N LEU A 66 21.98 13.04 24.94
CA LEU A 66 21.28 13.81 23.93
C LEU A 66 20.38 14.87 24.58
N PRO A 67 20.42 16.13 24.12
CA PRO A 67 19.62 17.22 24.71
C PRO A 67 18.13 17.09 24.40
N GLU A 68 17.80 16.37 23.34
CA GLU A 68 16.43 16.16 22.87
C GLU A 68 16.23 14.69 22.48
N PRO A 69 15.01 14.15 22.66
CA PRO A 69 14.72 12.77 22.30
C PRO A 69 14.81 12.53 20.79
N VAL A 70 15.26 11.33 20.43
CA VAL A 70 15.27 10.82 19.05
C VAL A 70 14.23 9.72 18.88
N GLY A 71 13.62 9.62 17.70
CA GLY A 71 12.62 8.58 17.43
C GLY A 71 13.21 7.19 17.15
N GLY A 72 14.52 7.12 16.89
CA GLY A 72 15.25 5.87 16.64
C GLY A 72 16.76 6.05 16.64
N ALA A 73 17.48 4.95 16.88
CA ALA A 73 18.94 4.87 16.82
C ALA A 73 19.39 3.94 15.70
N LEU A 74 20.12 4.47 14.72
CA LEU A 74 20.80 3.72 13.68
C LEU A 74 22.22 3.41 14.15
N VAL A 75 22.51 2.14 14.36
CA VAL A 75 23.71 1.66 15.05
C VAL A 75 24.70 1.09 14.05
N MET A 76 25.86 1.73 13.94
CA MET A 76 26.96 1.39 13.03
C MET A 76 28.29 1.27 13.82
N VAL A 77 28.27 0.51 14.92
CA VAL A 77 29.43 0.25 15.77
C VAL A 77 29.99 -1.17 15.53
N PRO A 78 31.24 -1.45 15.94
CA PRO A 78 31.78 -2.82 15.93
C PRO A 78 30.96 -3.78 16.79
N ALA A 79 30.99 -5.07 16.44
CA ALA A 79 30.23 -6.14 17.10
C ALA A 79 30.31 -6.10 18.63
N ALA A 80 31.52 -5.90 19.19
CA ALA A 80 31.77 -5.86 20.64
C ALA A 80 31.04 -4.73 21.39
N ALA A 81 30.66 -3.65 20.71
CA ALA A 81 29.97 -2.51 21.32
C ALA A 81 28.44 -2.57 21.16
N SER A 82 27.92 -3.50 20.36
CA SER A 82 26.53 -3.48 19.89
C SER A 82 25.51 -3.66 21.00
N GLU A 83 25.72 -4.64 21.89
CA GLU A 83 24.82 -4.90 23.01
C GLU A 83 24.77 -3.71 23.98
N ALA A 84 25.93 -3.11 24.28
CA ALA A 84 26.03 -1.95 25.15
C ALA A 84 25.25 -0.76 24.57
N VAL A 85 25.33 -0.53 23.25
CA VAL A 85 24.55 0.52 22.58
C VAL A 85 23.05 0.25 22.62
N VAL A 86 22.62 -1.01 22.48
CA VAL A 86 21.20 -1.37 22.61
C VAL A 86 20.68 -1.06 24.03
N ARG A 87 21.47 -1.36 25.06
CA ARG A 87 21.13 -1.02 26.45
C ARG A 87 21.11 0.49 26.69
N ASP A 88 22.07 1.24 26.13
CA ASP A 88 22.08 2.71 26.18
C ASP A 88 20.86 3.31 25.47
N ALA A 89 20.41 2.72 24.35
CA ALA A 89 19.19 3.14 23.65
C ALA A 89 17.94 2.94 24.52
N ALA A 90 17.82 1.80 25.21
CA ALA A 90 16.74 1.58 26.16
C ALA A 90 16.78 2.57 27.33
N ALA A 91 17.98 2.81 27.91
CA ALA A 91 18.17 3.77 28.99
C ALA A 91 17.79 5.21 28.58
N ALA A 92 18.14 5.60 27.35
CA ALA A 92 17.77 6.88 26.74
C ALA A 92 16.30 6.93 26.26
N ARG A 93 15.51 5.86 26.47
CA ARG A 93 14.12 5.72 26.02
C ARG A 93 13.94 5.89 24.51
N VAL A 94 14.93 5.47 23.73
CA VAL A 94 14.85 5.47 22.26
C VAL A 94 14.05 4.23 21.83
N PRO A 95 12.85 4.40 21.23
CA PRO A 95 11.90 3.29 21.08
C PRO A 95 12.25 2.32 19.93
N ARG A 96 13.23 2.66 19.08
CA ARG A 96 13.54 1.91 17.86
C ARG A 96 15.04 1.82 17.64
N VAL A 97 15.53 0.63 17.32
CA VAL A 97 16.93 0.38 17.02
C VAL A 97 17.06 -0.25 15.64
N TRP A 98 18.01 0.25 14.85
CA TRP A 98 18.42 -0.34 13.59
C TRP A 98 19.87 -0.79 13.70
N LEU A 99 20.10 -2.10 13.76
CA LEU A 99 21.44 -2.69 13.77
C LEU A 99 21.92 -2.87 12.33
N HIS A 100 23.00 -2.19 11.93
CA HIS A 100 23.58 -2.33 10.61
C HIS A 100 24.64 -3.43 10.57
N ARG A 101 24.47 -4.41 9.68
CA ARG A 101 25.42 -5.52 9.49
C ARG A 101 26.58 -5.17 8.54
N GLY A 102 26.30 -4.43 7.47
CA GLY A 102 27.28 -4.21 6.39
C GLY A 102 27.68 -5.51 5.69
N GLY A 103 28.96 -5.64 5.32
CA GLY A 103 29.53 -6.85 4.71
C GLY A 103 30.09 -7.88 5.71
N GLY A 104 30.08 -7.58 7.01
CA GLY A 104 30.52 -8.47 8.10
C GLY A 104 29.40 -8.68 9.13
N PRO A 105 29.68 -9.02 10.40
CA PRO A 105 28.64 -9.05 11.44
C PRO A 105 28.10 -7.65 11.78
N GLY A 106 28.93 -6.60 11.65
CA GLY A 106 28.57 -5.22 11.99
C GLY A 106 28.04 -5.11 13.41
N SER A 107 26.99 -4.33 13.61
CA SER A 107 26.30 -4.21 14.90
C SER A 107 25.16 -5.22 15.10
N SER A 108 24.86 -6.03 14.08
CA SER A 108 23.83 -7.07 14.09
C SER A 108 24.42 -8.36 14.66
N THR A 109 24.59 -8.41 15.98
CA THR A 109 25.06 -9.61 16.70
C THR A 109 23.91 -10.33 17.39
N PRO A 110 23.99 -11.65 17.61
CA PRO A 110 22.97 -12.39 18.37
C PRO A 110 22.70 -11.79 19.75
N GLU A 111 23.73 -11.30 20.42
CA GLU A 111 23.66 -10.67 21.75
C GLU A 111 22.86 -9.37 21.70
N ALA A 112 23.15 -8.50 20.72
CA ALA A 112 22.44 -7.23 20.55
C ALA A 112 20.97 -7.44 20.15
N VAL A 113 20.70 -8.43 19.28
CA VAL A 113 19.33 -8.79 18.88
C VAL A 113 18.54 -9.32 20.08
N ARG A 114 19.13 -10.21 20.90
CA ARG A 114 18.50 -10.70 22.14
C ARG A 114 18.21 -9.54 23.10
N ALA A 115 19.20 -8.69 23.37
CA ALA A 115 19.01 -7.54 24.25
C ALA A 115 17.90 -6.59 23.78
N ALA A 116 17.77 -6.36 22.46
CA ALA A 116 16.70 -5.51 21.92
C ALA A 116 15.31 -6.12 22.14
N HIS A 117 15.19 -7.45 22.03
CA HIS A 117 13.95 -8.15 22.34
C HIS A 117 13.62 -8.15 23.83
N ASP A 118 14.60 -8.42 24.69
CA ASP A 118 14.42 -8.44 26.15
C ASP A 118 14.01 -7.07 26.71
N LEU A 119 14.40 -5.99 26.02
CA LEU A 119 14.12 -4.60 26.36
C LEU A 119 12.90 -4.01 25.60
N ASP A 120 12.15 -4.84 24.87
CA ASP A 120 10.96 -4.46 24.08
C ASP A 120 11.20 -3.28 23.11
N LEU A 121 12.38 -3.26 22.48
CA LEU A 121 12.73 -2.26 21.47
C LEU A 121 12.28 -2.73 20.08
N ALA A 122 11.68 -1.83 19.31
CA ALA A 122 11.35 -2.13 17.92
C ALA A 122 12.65 -2.22 17.09
N LEU A 123 12.92 -3.42 16.54
CA LEU A 123 14.20 -3.74 15.91
C LEU A 123 14.11 -3.86 14.39
N VAL A 124 15.11 -3.27 13.72
CA VAL A 124 15.52 -3.60 12.34
C VAL A 124 16.90 -4.26 12.41
N ASP A 125 16.99 -5.52 12.01
CA ASP A 125 18.18 -6.36 12.19
C ASP A 125 18.98 -6.58 10.90
N GLY A 126 20.17 -5.99 10.82
CA GLY A 126 21.17 -6.29 9.80
C GLY A 126 20.89 -5.74 8.40
N GLU A 127 19.93 -4.82 8.28
CA GLU A 127 19.60 -4.18 7.01
C GLU A 127 20.53 -2.99 6.68
N CYS A 128 20.74 -2.72 5.40
CA CYS A 128 21.41 -1.51 4.95
C CYS A 128 20.37 -0.39 4.76
N PRO A 129 20.46 0.75 5.47
CA PRO A 129 19.46 1.82 5.35
C PRO A 129 19.35 2.37 3.93
N LEU A 130 20.48 2.47 3.21
CA LEU A 130 20.51 2.99 1.84
C LEU A 130 19.80 2.09 0.82
N MET A 131 19.43 0.84 1.14
CA MET A 131 18.56 0.02 0.29
C MET A 131 17.11 0.52 0.26
N PHE A 132 16.71 1.33 1.24
CA PHE A 132 15.34 1.82 1.42
C PHE A 132 15.24 3.33 1.20
N VAL A 133 16.34 4.06 1.43
CA VAL A 133 16.38 5.52 1.26
C VAL A 133 17.42 6.03 0.26
N GLY A 134 18.43 5.22 -0.06
CA GLY A 134 19.58 5.67 -0.85
C GLY A 134 19.24 5.89 -2.32
N ARG A 135 19.78 6.96 -2.91
CA ARG A 135 19.53 7.33 -4.31
C ARG A 135 20.49 6.62 -5.28
N ALA A 136 21.67 6.25 -4.80
CA ALA A 136 22.71 5.64 -5.62
C ALA A 136 22.25 4.30 -6.23
N ARG A 137 22.59 4.08 -7.52
CA ARG A 137 22.21 2.86 -8.28
C ARG A 137 22.70 1.58 -7.61
N VAL A 138 23.88 1.62 -6.99
CA VAL A 138 24.48 0.45 -6.33
C VAL A 138 23.58 -0.12 -5.23
N HIS A 139 22.86 0.72 -4.48
CA HIS A 139 21.96 0.25 -3.43
C HIS A 139 20.65 -0.31 -3.99
N ARG A 140 20.18 0.21 -5.14
CA ARG A 140 19.05 -0.38 -5.88
C ARG A 140 19.40 -1.75 -6.45
N ILE A 141 20.61 -1.92 -7.00
CA ILE A 141 21.10 -3.22 -7.52
C ILE A 141 21.25 -4.23 -6.38
N HIS A 142 21.88 -3.84 -5.26
CA HIS A 142 21.98 -4.69 -4.07
C HIS A 142 20.58 -5.10 -3.56
N GLY A 143 19.63 -4.16 -3.50
CA GLY A 143 18.24 -4.46 -3.17
C GLY A 143 17.59 -5.46 -4.13
N ALA A 144 17.79 -5.31 -5.44
CA ALA A 144 17.29 -6.23 -6.46
C ALA A 144 17.89 -7.64 -6.31
N MET A 145 19.21 -7.75 -6.08
CA MET A 145 19.88 -9.04 -5.84
C MET A 145 19.31 -9.75 -4.60
N ARG A 146 19.06 -9.03 -3.51
CA ARG A 146 18.44 -9.63 -2.31
C ARG A 146 16.99 -10.07 -2.55
N ARG A 147 16.25 -9.42 -3.46
CA ARG A 147 14.90 -9.86 -3.86
C ARG A 147 14.96 -11.18 -4.62
N LEU A 148 15.93 -11.34 -5.52
CA LEU A 148 16.16 -12.59 -6.27
C LEU A 148 16.52 -13.75 -5.34
N ASN A 149 17.32 -13.50 -4.31
CA ASN A 149 17.76 -14.54 -3.36
C ASN A 149 16.82 -14.68 -2.15
N GLU A 150 15.61 -14.12 -2.21
CA GLU A 150 14.58 -14.15 -1.15
C GLU A 150 15.01 -13.60 0.23
N ARG A 151 16.15 -12.91 0.30
CA ARG A 151 16.69 -12.30 1.53
C ARG A 151 16.22 -10.87 1.73
N TYR A 152 15.46 -10.29 0.81
CA TYR A 152 14.89 -8.95 0.96
C TYR A 152 13.67 -8.98 1.90
N PRO A 153 13.54 -8.05 2.86
CA PRO A 153 12.39 -7.99 3.76
C PRO A 153 11.06 -7.99 3.00
N ARG A 154 10.15 -8.91 3.37
CA ARG A 154 8.84 -9.02 2.74
C ARG A 154 7.87 -8.02 3.37
N ALA A 155 6.93 -7.54 2.57
CA ALA A 155 5.75 -6.85 3.09
C ALA A 155 4.96 -7.82 3.96
N ALA A 156 4.31 -7.30 5.00
CA ALA A 156 3.27 -8.07 5.67
C ALA A 156 2.23 -8.51 4.62
N PRO A 157 1.64 -9.72 4.75
CA PRO A 157 0.54 -10.11 3.89
C PRO A 157 -0.55 -9.03 3.95
N ALA A 158 -1.16 -8.74 2.79
CA ALA A 158 -2.21 -7.72 2.71
C ALA A 158 -3.30 -7.99 3.77
N PRO A 159 -3.89 -6.93 4.36
CA PRO A 159 -4.92 -7.11 5.37
C PRO A 159 -6.05 -8.01 4.84
N ARG A 160 -6.58 -8.87 5.70
CA ARG A 160 -7.73 -9.71 5.33
C ARG A 160 -8.95 -8.80 5.18
N VAL A 161 -9.52 -8.79 3.98
CA VAL A 161 -10.82 -8.14 3.73
C VAL A 161 -11.90 -8.95 4.44
N PRO A 162 -12.83 -8.31 5.17
CA PRO A 162 -13.90 -9.01 5.87
C PRO A 162 -14.76 -9.77 4.86
N TRP A 163 -15.01 -11.05 5.13
CA TRP A 163 -15.77 -11.93 4.22
C TRP A 163 -17.18 -11.41 3.88
N PRO A 164 -17.93 -10.71 4.78
CA PRO A 164 -19.25 -10.19 4.42
C PRO A 164 -19.19 -9.15 3.30
N ALA A 165 -18.14 -8.32 3.26
CA ALA A 165 -17.99 -7.33 2.18
C ALA A 165 -17.72 -7.99 0.83
N VAL A 166 -16.92 -9.06 0.82
CA VAL A 166 -16.63 -9.85 -0.39
C VAL A 166 -17.87 -10.63 -0.84
N ALA A 167 -18.62 -11.21 0.11
CA ALA A 167 -19.85 -11.95 -0.16
C ALA A 167 -20.96 -11.03 -0.69
N ALA A 168 -21.16 -9.86 -0.08
CA ALA A 168 -22.12 -8.87 -0.55
C ALA A 168 -21.78 -8.40 -1.96
N LEU A 169 -20.50 -8.11 -2.24
CA LEU A 169 -20.06 -7.73 -3.58
C LEU A 169 -20.32 -8.83 -4.61
N ALA A 170 -19.98 -10.08 -4.28
CA ALA A 170 -20.26 -11.22 -5.15
C ALA A 170 -21.76 -11.42 -5.39
N LEU A 171 -22.60 -11.24 -4.36
CA LEU A 171 -24.05 -11.35 -4.48
C LEU A 171 -24.62 -10.30 -5.45
N LEU A 172 -24.20 -9.03 -5.33
CA LEU A 172 -24.63 -7.99 -6.27
C LEU A 172 -24.23 -8.33 -7.71
N GLN A 173 -23.01 -8.84 -7.92
CA GLN A 173 -22.52 -9.25 -9.24
C GLN A 173 -23.28 -10.43 -9.83
N ILE A 174 -23.69 -11.40 -9.00
CA ILE A 174 -24.56 -12.51 -9.42
C ILE A 174 -25.92 -11.99 -9.85
N VAL A 175 -26.57 -11.18 -9.01
CA VAL A 175 -27.92 -10.67 -9.25
C VAL A 175 -27.96 -9.85 -10.54
N VAL A 176 -27.03 -8.90 -10.69
CA VAL A 176 -26.96 -8.04 -11.88
C VAL A 176 -26.57 -8.85 -13.11
N GLY A 177 -25.52 -9.67 -13.01
CA GLY A 177 -24.99 -10.44 -14.14
C GLY A 177 -26.02 -11.42 -14.70
N LEU A 178 -26.63 -12.26 -13.85
CA LEU A 178 -27.64 -13.22 -14.31
C LEU A 178 -28.91 -12.54 -14.78
N GLY A 179 -29.39 -11.52 -14.07
CA GLY A 179 -30.57 -10.75 -14.48
C GLY A 179 -30.39 -10.11 -15.85
N ALA A 180 -29.21 -9.53 -16.12
CA ALA A 180 -28.87 -8.94 -17.41
C ALA A 180 -28.78 -9.99 -18.53
N VAL A 181 -28.16 -11.14 -18.27
CA VAL A 181 -28.07 -12.24 -19.27
C VAL A 181 -29.47 -12.75 -19.64
N VAL A 182 -30.33 -13.02 -18.65
CA VAL A 182 -31.69 -13.51 -18.90
C VAL A 182 -32.51 -12.49 -19.66
N SER A 183 -32.51 -11.23 -19.21
CA SER A 183 -33.25 -10.16 -19.87
C SER A 183 -32.77 -9.92 -21.30
N ALA A 184 -31.45 -9.92 -21.52
CA ALA A 184 -30.89 -9.77 -22.85
C ALA A 184 -31.22 -10.94 -23.77
N ALA A 185 -31.18 -12.19 -23.27
CA ALA A 185 -31.55 -13.35 -24.07
C ALA A 185 -33.00 -13.26 -24.56
N LEU A 186 -33.93 -12.83 -23.69
CA LEU A 186 -35.33 -12.63 -24.07
C LEU A 186 -35.50 -11.54 -25.14
N MET A 187 -34.79 -10.42 -25.01
CA MET A 187 -34.82 -9.32 -26.00
C MET A 187 -34.10 -9.66 -27.31
N LEU A 188 -33.13 -10.58 -27.30
CA LEU A 188 -32.49 -11.08 -28.52
C LEU A 188 -33.41 -12.03 -29.30
N VAL A 189 -34.20 -12.84 -28.59
CA VAL A 189 -35.21 -13.73 -29.20
C VAL A 189 -36.38 -12.92 -29.76
N ASP A 190 -36.84 -11.91 -29.02
CA ASP A 190 -37.89 -10.99 -29.44
C ASP A 190 -37.45 -9.53 -29.30
N PRO A 191 -36.85 -8.94 -30.36
CA PRO A 191 -36.38 -7.56 -30.36
C PRO A 191 -37.49 -6.50 -30.29
N THR A 192 -38.77 -6.89 -30.36
CA THR A 192 -39.89 -5.97 -30.11
C THR A 192 -40.10 -5.71 -28.62
N GLY A 193 -39.58 -6.60 -27.76
CA GLY A 193 -39.71 -6.51 -26.31
C GLY A 193 -41.02 -7.06 -25.76
N SER A 194 -41.92 -7.59 -26.61
CA SER A 194 -43.25 -8.05 -26.20
C SER A 194 -43.20 -9.18 -25.16
N THR A 195 -42.21 -10.08 -25.26
CA THR A 195 -41.96 -11.15 -24.27
C THR A 195 -41.65 -10.66 -22.86
N LEU A 196 -41.17 -9.41 -22.73
CA LEU A 196 -40.91 -8.75 -21.45
C LEU A 196 -42.00 -7.73 -21.07
N GLY A 197 -43.10 -7.69 -21.82
CA GLY A 197 -44.15 -6.68 -21.66
C GLY A 197 -43.69 -5.26 -22.02
N LEU A 198 -42.64 -5.13 -22.83
CA LEU A 198 -42.15 -3.86 -23.36
C LEU A 198 -42.75 -3.60 -24.74
N ASP A 199 -42.78 -2.32 -25.13
CA ASP A 199 -43.26 -1.88 -26.43
C ASP A 199 -42.19 -1.02 -27.12
N VAL A 200 -41.95 -1.24 -28.40
CA VAL A 200 -41.04 -0.42 -29.22
C VAL A 200 -41.47 1.05 -29.22
N ALA A 201 -42.75 1.36 -29.01
CA ALA A 201 -43.22 2.73 -28.82
C ALA A 201 -42.47 3.48 -27.70
N GLN A 202 -42.02 2.78 -26.66
CA GLN A 202 -41.22 3.35 -25.57
C GLN A 202 -39.85 3.87 -26.03
N LEU A 203 -39.33 3.37 -27.16
CA LEU A 203 -38.03 3.75 -27.72
C LEU A 203 -38.08 5.00 -28.60
N THR A 204 -39.26 5.60 -28.82
CA THR A 204 -39.47 6.69 -29.79
C THR A 204 -38.58 7.92 -29.54
N SER A 205 -38.22 8.20 -28.29
CA SER A 205 -37.33 9.30 -27.88
C SER A 205 -35.86 8.86 -27.70
N SER A 206 -35.54 7.61 -28.05
CA SER A 206 -34.21 7.01 -27.94
C SER A 206 -33.54 6.90 -29.33
N PRO A 207 -32.23 6.65 -29.39
CA PRO A 207 -31.54 6.41 -30.66
C PRO A 207 -31.78 5.00 -31.24
N PHE A 208 -32.65 4.18 -30.64
CA PHE A 208 -32.85 2.77 -31.02
C PHE A 208 -34.21 2.56 -31.69
N GLY A 209 -34.22 1.82 -32.81
CA GLY A 209 -35.47 1.40 -33.47
C GLY A 209 -36.03 0.06 -32.97
N SER A 210 -35.29 -0.66 -32.13
CA SER A 210 -35.70 -1.92 -31.51
C SER A 210 -34.85 -2.20 -30.27
N PHE A 211 -35.23 -3.22 -29.50
CA PHE A 211 -34.50 -3.63 -28.30
C PHE A 211 -33.24 -4.46 -28.59
N LEU A 212 -32.92 -4.74 -29.86
CA LEU A 212 -31.77 -5.56 -30.25
C LEU A 212 -30.42 -4.99 -29.74
N LEU A 213 -30.14 -3.71 -30.03
CA LEU A 213 -28.91 -3.06 -29.60
C LEU A 213 -28.84 -2.91 -28.07
N PRO A 214 -29.89 -2.42 -27.38
CA PRO A 214 -29.94 -2.47 -25.92
C PRO A 214 -29.67 -3.87 -25.34
N ALA A 215 -30.21 -4.94 -25.94
CA ALA A 215 -29.99 -6.31 -25.49
C ALA A 215 -28.53 -6.74 -25.61
N LEU A 216 -27.85 -6.40 -26.71
CA LEU A 216 -26.42 -6.70 -26.88
C LEU A 216 -25.55 -5.96 -25.85
N VAL A 217 -25.84 -4.69 -25.59
CA VAL A 217 -25.14 -3.91 -24.55
C VAL A 217 -25.38 -4.52 -23.18
N LEU A 218 -26.65 -4.85 -22.86
CA LEU A 218 -27.02 -5.49 -21.61
C LEU A 218 -26.33 -6.85 -21.43
N LEU A 219 -26.24 -7.67 -22.48
CA LEU A 219 -25.57 -8.97 -22.44
C LEU A 219 -24.06 -8.84 -22.21
N VAL A 220 -23.38 -8.03 -23.02
CA VAL A 220 -21.91 -7.98 -23.06
C VAL A 220 -21.35 -7.13 -21.92
N VAL A 221 -21.86 -5.90 -21.78
CA VAL A 221 -21.27 -4.92 -20.84
C VAL A 221 -21.71 -5.22 -19.42
N ILE A 222 -23.01 -5.48 -19.20
CA ILE A 222 -23.57 -5.71 -17.87
C ILE A 222 -23.56 -7.21 -17.53
N GLY A 223 -24.10 -8.09 -18.37
CA GLY A 223 -24.15 -9.53 -18.09
C GLY A 223 -22.77 -10.18 -17.95
N VAL A 224 -22.04 -10.29 -19.05
CA VAL A 224 -20.70 -10.91 -19.10
C VAL A 224 -19.70 -10.12 -18.26
N GLY A 225 -19.80 -8.78 -18.27
CA GLY A 225 -18.98 -7.91 -17.41
C GLY A 225 -19.10 -8.27 -15.93
N HIS A 226 -20.31 -8.33 -15.38
CA HIS A 226 -20.54 -8.66 -13.98
C HIS A 226 -20.19 -10.11 -13.63
N LEU A 227 -20.41 -11.07 -14.53
CA LEU A 227 -19.96 -12.46 -14.32
C LEU A 227 -18.42 -12.59 -14.32
N THR A 228 -17.73 -11.80 -15.14
CA THR A 228 -16.27 -11.71 -15.11
C THR A 228 -15.81 -11.04 -13.81
N GLY A 229 -16.48 -9.97 -13.38
CA GLY A 229 -16.26 -9.32 -12.09
C GLY A 229 -16.41 -10.30 -10.92
N LEU A 230 -17.47 -11.12 -10.93
CA LEU A 230 -17.71 -12.19 -9.98
C LEU A 230 -16.56 -13.20 -9.95
N ALA A 231 -16.10 -13.67 -11.11
CA ALA A 231 -14.98 -14.61 -11.18
C ALA A 231 -13.70 -14.01 -10.56
N LEU A 232 -13.42 -12.72 -10.80
CA LEU A 232 -12.30 -12.03 -10.16
C LEU A 232 -12.47 -11.91 -8.64
N THR A 233 -13.69 -11.62 -8.18
CA THR A 233 -14.04 -11.53 -6.75
C THR A 233 -13.89 -12.89 -6.06
N ALA A 234 -14.45 -13.96 -6.65
CA ALA A 234 -14.40 -15.33 -6.13
C ALA A 234 -12.97 -15.88 -6.07
N THR A 235 -12.16 -15.61 -7.11
CA THR A 235 -10.74 -16.00 -7.17
C THR A 235 -9.80 -15.03 -6.44
N ARG A 236 -10.36 -14.04 -5.73
CA ARG A 236 -9.64 -13.05 -4.92
C ARG A 236 -8.52 -12.34 -5.69
N ARG A 237 -8.70 -12.09 -6.98
CA ARG A 237 -7.69 -11.44 -7.83
C ARG A 237 -7.47 -9.99 -7.44
N ALA A 238 -6.27 -9.47 -7.66
CA ALA A 238 -5.91 -8.10 -7.27
C ALA A 238 -6.76 -7.02 -7.99
N GLY A 239 -7.29 -7.34 -9.17
CA GLY A 239 -8.15 -6.45 -9.95
C GLY A 239 -9.61 -6.38 -9.52
N ALA A 240 -10.10 -7.33 -8.72
CA ALA A 240 -11.53 -7.48 -8.40
C ALA A 240 -12.23 -6.18 -7.94
N PRO A 241 -11.70 -5.41 -6.96
CA PRO A 241 -12.39 -4.21 -6.52
C PRO A 241 -12.40 -3.09 -7.57
N ARG A 242 -11.40 -3.02 -8.45
CA ARG A 242 -11.39 -2.02 -9.54
C ARG A 242 -12.43 -2.38 -10.60
N ALA A 243 -12.55 -3.67 -10.91
CA ALA A 243 -13.58 -4.17 -11.82
C ALA A 243 -14.98 -3.88 -11.28
N ALA A 244 -15.23 -4.16 -10.00
CA ALA A 244 -16.51 -3.83 -9.33
C ALA A 244 -16.86 -2.34 -9.40
N ILE A 245 -15.90 -1.46 -9.11
CA ILE A 245 -16.11 0.00 -9.21
C ILE A 245 -16.48 0.40 -10.64
N LEU A 246 -15.75 -0.11 -11.63
CA LEU A 246 -16.00 0.19 -13.03
C LEU A 246 -17.40 -0.32 -13.47
N LEU A 247 -17.73 -1.56 -13.15
CA LEU A 247 -18.98 -2.20 -13.56
C LEU A 247 -20.20 -1.56 -12.88
N GLY A 248 -20.10 -1.23 -11.59
CA GLY A 248 -21.14 -0.48 -10.89
C GLY A 248 -21.34 0.92 -11.47
N ALA A 249 -20.25 1.63 -11.81
CA ALA A 249 -20.34 2.94 -12.45
C ALA A 249 -20.93 2.86 -13.87
N LEU A 250 -20.55 1.86 -14.67
CA LEU A 250 -21.12 1.61 -16.00
C LEU A 250 -22.63 1.33 -15.91
N LEU A 251 -23.06 0.52 -14.94
CA LEU A 251 -24.49 0.27 -14.68
C LEU A 251 -25.24 1.57 -14.36
N MET A 252 -24.68 2.41 -13.48
CA MET A 252 -25.28 3.71 -13.15
C MET A 252 -25.38 4.62 -14.37
N VAL A 253 -24.30 4.75 -15.16
CA VAL A 253 -24.29 5.56 -16.39
C VAL A 253 -25.32 5.05 -17.40
N TRP A 254 -25.43 3.73 -17.57
CA TRP A 254 -26.42 3.11 -18.44
C TRP A 254 -27.85 3.47 -18.03
N ILE A 255 -28.17 3.39 -16.74
CA ILE A 255 -29.51 3.73 -16.21
C ILE A 255 -29.79 5.22 -16.40
N LEU A 256 -28.81 6.10 -16.15
CA LEU A 256 -28.96 7.53 -16.39
C LEU A 256 -29.23 7.84 -17.87
N ALA A 257 -28.54 7.16 -18.79
CA ALA A 257 -28.80 7.30 -20.23
C ALA A 257 -30.23 6.85 -20.59
N GLN A 258 -30.71 5.74 -20.02
CA GLN A 258 -32.09 5.28 -20.21
C GLN A 258 -33.11 6.29 -19.67
N LEU A 259 -32.89 6.85 -18.48
CA LEU A 259 -33.78 7.87 -17.90
C LEU A 259 -33.82 9.15 -18.76
N LEU A 260 -32.69 9.56 -19.33
CA LEU A 260 -32.62 10.72 -20.23
C LEU A 260 -33.36 10.49 -21.55
N TRP A 261 -33.26 9.29 -22.12
CA TRP A 261 -33.89 8.96 -23.40
C TRP A 261 -35.37 8.62 -23.26
N LEU A 262 -35.73 7.71 -22.35
CA LEU A 262 -37.09 7.20 -22.22
C LEU A 262 -38.02 8.19 -21.49
N ARG A 263 -37.45 9.12 -20.70
CA ARG A 263 -38.19 10.11 -19.88
C ARG A 263 -39.28 9.49 -19.00
N ASP A 264 -39.12 8.21 -18.68
CA ASP A 264 -40.00 7.42 -17.84
C ASP A 264 -39.17 6.74 -16.75
N THR A 265 -39.76 6.61 -15.56
CA THR A 265 -39.09 6.07 -14.37
C THR A 265 -39.76 4.77 -13.96
N SER A 266 -38.97 3.70 -13.82
CA SER A 266 -39.44 2.45 -13.24
C SER A 266 -38.78 2.14 -11.90
N ALA A 267 -39.47 1.35 -11.08
CA ALA A 267 -38.91 0.81 -9.84
C ALA A 267 -37.62 0.02 -10.12
N LEU A 268 -37.57 -0.73 -11.24
CA LEU A 268 -36.40 -1.53 -11.62
C LEU A 268 -35.17 -0.66 -11.93
N GLN A 269 -35.33 0.48 -12.61
CA GLN A 269 -34.24 1.43 -12.85
C GLN A 269 -33.72 2.01 -11.53
N THR A 270 -34.62 2.37 -10.61
CA THR A 270 -34.25 2.90 -9.29
C THR A 270 -33.47 1.87 -8.47
N ILE A 271 -33.97 0.63 -8.40
CA ILE A 271 -33.30 -0.47 -7.71
C ILE A 271 -31.92 -0.75 -8.32
N SER A 272 -31.84 -0.80 -9.65
CA SER A 272 -30.60 -1.07 -10.37
C SER A 272 -29.56 0.03 -10.15
N PHE A 273 -29.99 1.30 -10.04
CA PHE A 273 -29.09 2.42 -9.75
C PHE A 273 -28.52 2.32 -8.33
N VAL A 274 -29.36 1.99 -7.35
CA VAL A 274 -28.93 1.74 -5.96
C VAL A 274 -27.98 0.56 -5.89
N ILE A 275 -28.23 -0.51 -6.64
CA ILE A 275 -27.32 -1.66 -6.75
C ILE A 275 -25.96 -1.22 -7.32
N GLY A 276 -25.94 -0.47 -8.41
CA GLY A 276 -24.70 0.06 -9.01
C GLY A 276 -23.91 0.95 -8.04
N ALA A 277 -24.60 1.86 -7.33
CA ALA A 277 -23.98 2.70 -6.29
C ALA A 277 -23.41 1.86 -5.13
N SER A 278 -24.14 0.82 -4.72
CA SER A 278 -23.71 -0.12 -3.67
C SER A 278 -22.48 -0.92 -4.11
N GLU A 279 -22.41 -1.34 -5.37
CA GLU A 279 -21.25 -2.04 -5.93
C GLU A 279 -20.02 -1.12 -5.95
N VAL A 280 -20.17 0.14 -6.35
CA VAL A 280 -19.10 1.16 -6.28
C VAL A 280 -18.61 1.35 -4.84
N ALA A 281 -19.53 1.53 -3.89
CA ALA A 281 -19.20 1.73 -2.49
C ALA A 281 -18.46 0.53 -1.88
N LEU A 282 -18.96 -0.69 -2.12
CA LEU A 282 -18.33 -1.93 -1.67
C LEU A 282 -16.97 -2.16 -2.36
N GLY A 283 -16.87 -1.89 -3.66
CA GLY A 283 -15.61 -1.96 -4.40
C GLY A 283 -14.56 -1.00 -3.83
N LEU A 284 -14.95 0.24 -3.51
CA LEU A 284 -14.07 1.22 -2.83
C LEU A 284 -13.67 0.76 -1.43
N LEU A 285 -14.61 0.22 -0.65
CA LEU A 285 -14.34 -0.32 0.68
C LEU A 285 -13.32 -1.46 0.62
N VAL A 286 -13.58 -2.46 -0.22
CA VAL A 286 -12.69 -3.62 -0.44
C VAL A 286 -11.32 -3.15 -0.94
N HIS A 287 -11.27 -2.16 -1.84
CA HIS A 287 -10.01 -1.59 -2.32
C HIS A 287 -9.20 -0.97 -1.18
N ARG A 288 -9.83 -0.14 -0.34
CA ARG A 288 -9.19 0.53 0.80
C ARG A 288 -8.71 -0.46 1.86
N LEU A 289 -9.50 -1.49 2.15
CA LEU A 289 -9.14 -2.52 3.13
C LEU A 289 -7.98 -3.40 2.65
N ARG A 290 -7.89 -3.66 1.34
CA ARG A 290 -6.86 -4.51 0.76
C ARG A 290 -5.56 -3.79 0.44
N TRP A 291 -5.65 -2.52 0.05
CA TRP A 291 -4.51 -1.62 -0.14
C TRP A 291 -4.72 -0.35 0.68
N PRO A 292 -4.49 -0.42 1.99
CA PRO A 292 -4.41 0.80 2.79
C PRO A 292 -3.34 1.69 2.16
N ARG A 293 -3.65 2.98 2.01
CA ARG A 293 -2.69 3.94 1.46
C ARG A 293 -1.41 3.83 2.29
N PRO A 294 -0.22 3.74 1.66
CA PRO A 294 1.02 3.84 2.42
C PRO A 294 0.97 5.17 3.15
N THR A 295 0.99 5.11 4.49
CA THR A 295 0.89 6.30 5.36
C THR A 295 2.11 7.21 5.22
N PHE A 296 3.14 6.77 4.48
CA PHE A 296 4.36 7.50 4.29
C PHE A 296 5.00 7.13 2.95
N VAL A 297 4.98 8.08 2.01
CA VAL A 297 5.97 8.14 0.92
C VAL A 297 6.91 9.25 1.35
N VAL A 298 8.21 8.96 1.50
CA VAL A 298 9.22 10.02 1.62
C VAL A 298 9.14 10.82 0.33
N ARG A 299 8.35 11.89 0.31
CA ARG A 299 8.39 12.87 -0.78
C ARG A 299 9.71 13.58 -0.61
N VAL A 300 10.65 13.22 -1.46
CA VAL A 300 11.83 14.04 -1.72
C VAL A 300 11.28 15.33 -2.32
N SER A 301 11.26 16.42 -1.55
CA SER A 301 11.10 17.74 -2.16
C SER A 301 12.28 17.92 -3.12
N PRO A 302 12.06 18.28 -4.40
CA PRO A 302 13.15 18.68 -5.25
C PRO A 302 13.80 19.90 -4.58
N THR A 303 15.09 19.78 -4.27
CA THR A 303 15.91 20.90 -3.80
C THR A 303 15.78 22.02 -4.83
N SER A 304 15.32 23.19 -4.38
CA SER A 304 15.43 24.43 -5.13
C SER A 304 16.92 24.65 -5.44
N THR A 305 17.25 24.55 -6.73
CA THR A 305 18.54 24.95 -7.31
C THR A 305 18.85 26.40 -7.03
#